data_AF-A0AAW9ICC5-F1
#
_entry.id   AF-A0AAW9ICC5-F1
#
_cell.length_a   1.000
_cell.length_b   1.000
_cell.length_c   1.000
_cell.angle_alpha   90.00
_cell.angle_beta   90.00
_cell.angle_gamma   90.00
#
_symmetry.space_group_name_H-M   'P 1'
#
loop_
_entity.id
_entity.type
_entity.pdbx_description
1 polymer ?
#
loop_
_entity_poly.entity_id
_entity_poly.type
_entity_poly.pdbx_seq_one_letter_code
_entity_poly.pdbx_strand_id
1 'polypeptide(L)'
;ADPNLARMSIILVNIWLGFPYMMNVCLGSLSAIPEVYYEAAMVDGASKWKQFTSITLPALAKTAYPLVISSFAFNFNNFGQAFLITNGGPPRLTTQFAGYTDILASVNYKLSIQFGRFDIAARLS
;
A
#
# COMPACT_ATOMS: atom_id res chain seq x y z
N ALA A 1 9.61 2.82 -23.62
CA ALA A 1 9.14 2.13 -22.39
C ALA A 1 7.97 2.90 -21.84
N ASP A 2 6.79 2.28 -21.75
CA ASP A 2 5.56 2.99 -21.36
C ASP A 2 5.53 3.32 -19.87
N PRO A 3 5.42 4.62 -19.51
CA PRO A 3 5.37 5.04 -18.11
C PRO A 3 4.22 4.43 -17.31
N ASN A 4 3.06 4.23 -17.96
CA ASN A 4 1.87 3.68 -17.32
C ASN A 4 2.04 2.19 -16.97
N LEU A 5 2.71 1.43 -17.84
CA LEU A 5 2.99 0.02 -17.60
C LEU A 5 3.97 -0.14 -16.43
N ALA A 6 5.02 0.70 -16.38
CA ALA A 6 5.98 0.68 -15.27
C ALA A 6 5.33 1.00 -13.92
N ARG A 7 4.42 1.99 -13.88
CA ARG A 7 3.62 2.30 -12.67
C ARG A 7 2.74 1.13 -12.26
N MET A 8 2.05 0.51 -13.22
CA MET A 8 1.18 -0.64 -12.94
C MET A 8 1.97 -1.82 -12.38
N SER A 9 3.15 -2.12 -12.94
CA SER A 9 4.02 -3.19 -12.45
C SER A 9 4.46 -2.96 -11.00
N ILE A 10 4.83 -1.73 -10.63
CA ILE A 10 5.19 -1.41 -9.24
C ILE A 10 4.00 -1.62 -8.30
N ILE A 11 2.81 -1.15 -8.70
CA ILE A 11 1.58 -1.33 -7.92
C ILE A 11 1.27 -2.80 -7.72
N LEU A 12 1.37 -3.62 -8.78
CA LEU A 12 1.10 -5.06 -8.70
C LEU A 12 2.08 -5.78 -7.78
N VAL A 13 3.38 -5.47 -7.85
CA VAL A 13 4.38 -6.06 -6.95
C VAL A 13 4.14 -5.60 -5.51
N ASN A 14 3.73 -4.34 -5.31
CA ASN A 14 3.40 -3.82 -3.99
C ASN A 14 2.17 -4.50 -3.38
N ILE A 15 1.11 -4.68 -4.16
CA ILE A 15 -0.07 -5.44 -3.74
C ILE A 15 0.32 -6.88 -3.44
N TRP A 16 1.15 -7.51 -4.27
CA TRP A 16 1.58 -8.90 -4.06
C TRP A 16 2.39 -9.07 -2.76
N LEU A 17 3.30 -8.15 -2.44
CA LEU A 17 4.05 -8.17 -1.18
C LEU A 17 3.20 -7.78 0.04
N GLY A 18 2.21 -6.89 -0.13
CA GLY A 18 1.30 -6.46 0.94
C GLY A 18 0.14 -7.42 1.23
N PHE A 19 -0.22 -8.26 0.26
CA PHE A 19 -1.37 -9.16 0.35
C PHE A 19 -1.29 -10.14 1.54
N PRO A 20 -0.15 -10.82 1.83
CA PRO A 20 -0.05 -11.73 2.97
C PRO A 20 -0.27 -11.03 4.31
N TYR A 21 0.24 -9.80 4.44
CA TYR A 21 0.08 -8.99 5.65
C TYR A 21 -1.40 -8.66 5.89
N MET A 22 -2.08 -8.15 4.86
CA MET A 22 -3.48 -7.77 4.99
C MET A 22 -4.39 -9.00 5.21
N MET A 23 -4.07 -10.13 4.58
CA MET A 23 -4.78 -11.39 4.82
C MET A 23 -4.61 -11.88 6.25
N ASN A 24 -3.40 -11.84 6.81
CA ASN A 24 -3.16 -12.29 8.18
C ASN A 24 -3.92 -11.42 9.21
N VAL A 25 -3.98 -10.10 8.98
CA VAL A 25 -4.74 -9.20 9.86
C VAL A 25 -6.25 -9.42 9.76
N CYS A 26 -6.77 -9.65 8.55
CA CYS A 26 -8.17 -10.00 8.36
C CYS A 26 -8.51 -11.32 9.06
N LEU A 27 -7.65 -12.34 8.95
CA LEU A 27 -7.83 -13.63 9.63
C LEU A 27 -7.81 -13.47 11.16
N GLY A 28 -6.83 -12.74 11.70
CA GLY A 28 -6.77 -12.45 13.14
C GLY A 28 -7.98 -11.67 13.65
N SER A 29 -8.47 -10.71 12.85
CA SER A 29 -9.68 -9.95 13.19
C SER A 29 -10.94 -10.82 13.13
N LEU A 30 -11.01 -11.77 12.19
CA LEU A 30 -12.14 -12.68 12.06
C LEU A 30 -12.21 -13.66 13.24
N SER A 31 -11.06 -14.20 13.66
CA SER A 31 -10.96 -15.06 14.85
C SER A 31 -11.31 -14.36 16.16
N ALA A 32 -11.30 -13.03 16.19
CA ALA A 32 -11.69 -12.25 17.35
C ALA A 32 -13.22 -12.05 17.47
N ILE A 33 -13.99 -12.34 16.42
CA ILE A 33 -15.46 -12.20 16.43
C ILE A 33 -16.07 -13.45 17.09
N PRO A 34 -16.80 -13.31 18.22
CA PRO A 34 -17.48 -14.44 18.85
C PRO A 34 -18.51 -15.09 17.92
N GLU A 35 -18.55 -16.43 17.88
CA GLU A 35 -19.48 -17.20 17.05
C GLU A 35 -20.97 -16.94 17.39
N VAL A 36 -21.25 -16.53 18.63
CA VAL A 36 -22.60 -16.18 19.13
C VAL A 36 -23.29 -15.12 18.25
N TYR A 37 -22.55 -14.18 17.66
CA TYR A 37 -23.12 -13.18 16.75
C TYR A 37 -23.65 -13.80 15.45
N TYR A 38 -23.00 -14.84 14.94
CA TYR A 38 -23.45 -15.55 13.75
C TYR A 38 -24.63 -16.48 14.07
N GLU A 39 -24.61 -17.14 15.24
CA GLU A 39 -25.73 -17.97 15.70
C GLU A 39 -26.99 -17.14 15.92
N ALA A 40 -26.90 -15.97 16.58
CA ALA A 40 -28.01 -15.06 16.76
C ALA A 40 -28.58 -14.58 15.41
N ALA A 41 -27.71 -14.26 14.46
CA ALA A 41 -28.14 -13.86 13.11
C ALA A 41 -28.80 -15.01 12.32
N MET A 42 -28.42 -16.27 12.59
CA MET A 42 -29.10 -17.44 12.03
C MET A 42 -30.49 -17.64 12.64
N VAL A 43 -30.64 -17.43 13.95
CA VAL A 43 -31.95 -17.47 14.64
C VAL A 43 -32.87 -16.36 14.11
N ASP A 44 -32.33 -15.18 13.82
CA ASP A 44 -33.05 -14.05 13.21
C ASP A 44 -33.32 -14.24 11.70
N GLY A 45 -32.94 -15.38 11.10
CA GLY A 45 -33.19 -15.68 9.69
C GLY A 45 -32.35 -14.88 8.69
N ALA A 46 -31.22 -14.30 9.11
CA ALA A 46 -30.36 -13.51 8.23
C ALA A 46 -29.61 -14.41 7.22
N SER A 47 -29.64 -14.01 5.94
CA SER A 47 -28.86 -14.67 4.88
C SER A 47 -27.35 -14.48 5.07
N LYS A 48 -26.53 -15.39 4.51
CA LYS A 48 -25.05 -15.31 4.58
C LYS A 48 -24.48 -13.97 4.11
N TRP A 49 -25.11 -13.33 3.11
CA TRP A 49 -24.71 -12.00 2.65
C TRP A 49 -25.00 -10.89 3.67
N LYS A 50 -26.12 -11.00 4.39
CA LYS A 50 -26.48 -10.05 5.45
C LYS A 50 -25.58 -10.23 6.67
N GLN A 51 -25.22 -11.47 7.01
CA GLN A 51 -24.21 -11.77 8.05
C GLN A 51 -22.85 -11.15 7.68
N PHE A 52 -22.39 -11.32 6.45
CA PHE A 52 -21.13 -10.72 6.00
C PHE A 52 -21.14 -9.18 6.07
N THR A 53 -22.17 -8.53 5.53
CA THR A 53 -22.22 -7.06 5.47
C THR A 53 -22.55 -6.39 6.80
N SER A 54 -23.28 -7.06 7.70
CA SER A 54 -23.73 -6.48 8.98
C SER A 54 -22.85 -6.85 10.18
N ILE A 55 -22.15 -7.99 10.12
CA ILE A 55 -21.32 -8.49 11.24
C ILE A 55 -19.85 -8.44 10.84
N THR A 56 -19.49 -9.17 9.78
CA THR A 56 -18.09 -9.39 9.40
C THR A 56 -17.43 -8.12 8.89
N LEU A 57 -18.06 -7.42 7.93
CA LEU A 57 -17.53 -6.23 7.28
C LEU A 57 -17.34 -5.06 8.25
N PRO A 58 -18.30 -4.71 9.15
CA PRO A 58 -18.12 -3.60 10.10
C PRO A 58 -17.09 -3.93 11.18
N ALA A 59 -17.00 -5.19 11.61
CA ALA A 59 -15.99 -5.63 12.57
C ALA A 59 -14.57 -5.55 11.95
N LEU A 60 -14.40 -6.04 10.72
CA LEU A 60 -13.16 -5.90 9.96
C LEU A 60 -12.81 -4.44 9.67
N ALA A 61 -13.79 -3.59 9.35
CA ALA A 61 -13.54 -2.18 9.05
C ALA A 61 -12.89 -1.46 10.24
N LYS A 62 -13.35 -1.73 11.48
CA LYS A 62 -12.78 -1.13 12.70
C LYS A 62 -11.29 -1.42 12.87
N THR A 63 -10.82 -2.61 12.49
CA THR A 63 -9.40 -2.99 12.55
C THR A 63 -8.64 -2.61 11.28
N ALA A 64 -9.30 -2.63 10.13
CA ALA A 64 -8.70 -2.35 8.83
C ALA A 64 -8.41 -0.86 8.60
N TYR A 65 -9.24 0.07 9.07
CA TYR A 65 -9.00 1.52 8.86
C TYR A 65 -7.63 2.00 9.36
N PRO A 66 -7.24 1.80 10.63
CA PRO A 66 -5.92 2.22 11.10
C PRO A 66 -4.79 1.46 10.39
N LEU A 67 -5.02 0.20 10.02
CA LEU A 67 -4.05 -0.63 9.30
C LEU A 67 -3.77 -0.09 7.89
N VAL A 68 -4.83 0.29 7.16
CA VAL A 68 -4.72 0.85 5.81
C VAL A 68 -3.99 2.19 5.84
N ILE A 69 -4.28 3.05 6.83
CA ILE A 69 -3.58 4.33 7.01
C ILE A 69 -2.09 4.09 7.29
N SER A 70 -1.78 3.15 8.17
CA SER A 70 -0.40 2.79 8.52
C SER A 70 0.34 2.20 7.32
N SER A 71 -0.31 1.31 6.58
CA SER A 71 0.21 0.73 5.35
C SER A 71 0.44 1.79 4.27
N PHE A 72 -0.47 2.76 4.13
CA PHE A 72 -0.30 3.88 3.22
C PHE A 72 0.93 4.73 3.59
N ALA A 73 1.09 5.08 4.87
CA ALA A 73 2.25 5.84 5.34
C ALA A 73 3.57 5.08 5.13
N PHE A 74 3.56 3.77 5.33
CA PHE A 74 4.70 2.89 5.07
C PHE A 74 5.07 2.86 3.57
N ASN A 75 4.07 2.69 2.71
CA ASN A 75 4.28 2.63 1.26
C ASN A 75 4.75 3.97 0.67
N PHE A 76 4.32 5.10 1.23
CA PHE A 76 4.77 6.42 0.81
C PHE A 76 6.29 6.62 0.97
N ASN A 77 6.89 5.96 1.97
CA ASN A 77 8.33 6.02 2.26
C ASN A 77 9.12 4.82 1.73
N ASN A 78 8.51 3.94 0.92
CA ASN A 78 9.13 2.69 0.50
C ASN A 78 10.12 2.88 -0.67
N PHE A 79 11.23 3.57 -0.36
CA PHE A 79 12.33 3.85 -1.29
C PHE A 79 12.93 2.57 -1.88
N GLY A 80 13.18 1.57 -1.03
CA GLY A 80 13.79 0.31 -1.44
C GLY A 80 13.00 -0.38 -2.55
N GLN A 81 11.67 -0.49 -2.39
CA GLN A 81 10.86 -1.19 -3.38
C GLN A 81 10.73 -0.42 -4.70
N ALA A 82 10.48 0.90 -4.66
CA ALA A 82 10.32 1.70 -5.87
C ALA A 82 11.63 1.79 -6.68
N PHE A 83 12.76 1.99 -5.97
CA PHE A 83 14.07 2.12 -6.60
C PHE A 83 14.62 0.76 -7.08
N LEU A 84 14.46 -0.33 -6.34
CA LEU A 84 14.97 -1.64 -6.78
C LEU A 84 14.23 -2.21 -8.01
N ILE A 85 12.92 -1.96 -8.12
CA ILE A 85 12.11 -2.54 -9.21
C ILE A 85 12.32 -1.80 -10.53
N THR A 86 12.44 -0.47 -10.51
CA THR A 86 12.50 0.33 -11.76
C THR A 86 13.68 1.28 -11.84
N ASN A 87 14.46 1.45 -10.77
CA ASN A 87 15.48 2.49 -10.63
C ASN A 87 14.96 3.90 -10.98
N GLY A 88 13.65 4.13 -10.84
CA GLY A 88 12.97 5.35 -11.22
C GLY A 88 12.72 5.53 -12.72
N GLY A 89 12.95 4.51 -13.54
CA GLY A 89 12.64 4.55 -14.97
C GLY A 89 11.13 4.32 -15.26
N PRO A 90 10.60 4.80 -16.40
CA PRO A 90 11.29 5.44 -17.52
C PRO A 90 11.66 6.91 -17.25
N PRO A 91 12.69 7.45 -17.93
CA PRO A 91 13.16 8.82 -17.74
C PRO A 91 12.08 9.83 -18.15
N ARG A 92 12.02 10.94 -17.44
CA ARG A 92 11.07 12.02 -17.73
C ARG A 92 11.76 13.06 -18.60
N LEU A 93 11.25 13.28 -19.81
CA LEU A 93 11.83 14.25 -20.75
C LEU A 93 11.79 15.70 -20.25
N THR A 94 10.91 16.00 -19.28
CA THR A 94 10.74 17.34 -18.71
C THR A 94 11.64 17.62 -17.50
N THR A 95 12.29 16.60 -16.91
CA THR A 95 13.10 16.76 -15.69
C THR A 95 14.35 15.91 -15.75
N GLN A 96 15.53 16.50 -15.56
CA GLN A 96 16.81 15.76 -15.61
C GLN A 96 17.05 14.86 -14.39
N PHE A 97 16.34 15.09 -13.28
CA PHE A 97 16.65 14.48 -11.98
C PHE A 97 15.65 13.40 -11.53
N ALA A 98 14.55 13.21 -12.24
CA ALA A 98 13.48 12.28 -11.86
C ALA A 98 12.87 11.59 -13.08
N GLY A 99 12.52 10.30 -12.95
CA GLY A 99 11.71 9.57 -13.92
C GLY A 99 10.25 9.39 -13.47
N TYR A 100 9.47 8.66 -14.26
CA TYR A 100 8.00 8.57 -14.10
C TYR A 100 7.52 7.71 -12.93
N THR A 101 8.41 6.90 -12.36
CA THR A 101 8.16 5.99 -11.23
C THR A 101 8.96 6.35 -9.98
N ASP A 102 9.77 7.41 -10.04
CA ASP A 102 10.49 7.89 -8.87
C ASP A 102 9.52 8.43 -7.81
N ILE A 103 9.75 8.03 -6.56
CA ILE A 103 9.12 8.63 -5.39
C ILE A 103 10.04 9.73 -4.82
N LEU A 104 9.52 10.59 -3.95
CA LEU A 104 10.29 11.70 -3.38
C LEU A 104 11.65 11.26 -2.80
N ALA A 105 11.66 10.15 -2.06
CA ALA A 105 12.88 9.59 -1.51
C ALA A 105 13.89 9.15 -2.58
N SER A 106 13.43 8.61 -3.72
CA SER A 106 14.35 8.19 -4.79
C SER A 106 14.91 9.35 -5.60
N VAL A 107 14.13 10.42 -5.79
CA VAL A 107 14.64 11.68 -6.34
C VAL A 107 15.71 12.27 -5.42
N ASN A 108 15.46 12.28 -4.10
CA ASN A 108 16.40 12.83 -3.13
C ASN A 108 17.72 12.03 -3.10
N TYR A 109 17.63 10.70 -3.15
CA TYR A 109 18.80 9.81 -3.29
C TYR A 109 19.60 10.10 -4.57
N LYS A 110 18.93 10.23 -5.72
CA LYS A 110 19.59 10.54 -6.99
C LYS A 110 20.27 11.91 -6.97
N LEU A 111 19.59 12.94 -6.45
CA LEU A 111 20.15 14.29 -6.30
C LEU A 111 21.42 14.29 -5.44
N SER A 112 21.39 13.57 -4.33
CA SER A 112 22.51 13.49 -3.38
C SER A 112 23.69 12.68 -3.96
N ILE A 113 23.42 11.44 -4.37
CA ILE A 113 24.48 10.47 -4.70
C ILE A 113 24.89 10.50 -6.16
N GLN A 114 23.95 10.66 -7.10
CA GLN A 114 24.25 10.62 -8.54
C GLN A 114 24.64 12.00 -9.09
N PHE A 115 24.00 13.07 -8.61
CA PHE A 115 24.20 14.43 -9.14
C PHE A 115 25.03 15.34 -8.23
N GLY A 116 25.36 14.92 -7.00
CA GLY A 116 26.14 15.71 -6.04
C GLY A 116 25.49 17.03 -5.60
N ARG A 117 24.16 17.15 -5.73
CA ARG A 117 23.34 18.34 -5.43
C ARG A 117 22.75 18.23 -4.01
N PHE A 118 23.61 18.18 -3.01
CA PHE A 118 23.23 18.06 -1.60
C PHE A 118 22.41 19.26 -1.10
N ASP A 119 22.61 20.43 -1.69
CA ASP A 119 21.91 21.68 -1.40
C ASP A 119 20.42 21.62 -1.77
N ILE A 120 20.10 21.01 -2.92
CA ILE A 120 18.71 20.84 -3.37
C ILE A 120 18.06 19.67 -2.63
N ALA A 121 18.80 18.60 -2.41
CA ALA A 121 18.39 17.42 -1.66
C ALA A 121 17.91 17.74 -0.23
N ALA A 122 18.70 18.52 0.52
CA ALA A 122 18.39 18.89 1.90
C ALA A 122 17.17 19.81 2.06
N ARG A 123 16.77 20.52 0.98
CA ARG A 123 15.57 21.37 0.97
C ARG A 123 14.29 20.59 0.66
N LEU A 124 14.42 19.37 0.13
CA LEU A 124 13.30 18.51 -0.29
C LEU A 124 12.98 17.41 0.72
N SER A 125 13.93 17.05 1.59
CA SER A 125 13.74 16.19 2.77
C SER A 125 13.04 16.94 3.90
#